data_AF-A0A0T6ANW7-F1
#
_entry.id   AF-A0A0T6ANW7-F1
#
_cell.length_a   1.000
_cell.length_b   1.000
_cell.length_c   1.000
_cell.angle_alpha   90.00
_cell.angle_beta   90.00
_cell.angle_gamma   90.00
#
_symmetry.space_group_name_H-M   'P 1'
#
loop_
_entity.id
_entity.type
_entity.pdbx_description
1 polymer ?
#
loop_
_entity_poly.entity_id
_entity_poly.type
_entity_poly.pdbx_seq_one_letter_code
_entity_poly.pdbx_strand_id
1 'polypeptide(L)'
;MANIPTVPPSPPLHDLLVIDLTRALAGPYCTLMLGDMGARVIKVETPAGGDDTRGWGPPFLGGESTYFMGVNRNKESLTLNLKDPRGREILHHLVARADVLVENFRPGIMDRLGFGYEAVHERYPRLVYASISGFGQDGPYRERTAYDLILQGMGGLMGITGEEGGPPVKVGVAITDICAGMFAAFAILAALRVRDRAGQGQWIDAGMLDGQLAWLTYQAGFYFATGENPRRLGSAHPSIVPYQAFRTADGYINVAVGSEAIWERFCAALDREDFAADPRFRTNPDRVAHREVLLPELQDILAAQPTAHWRNVFDAAGVPNGPIYLLSELFADPQVQHRGLVVEMEHPAAGRIRQTGIPVRLSVTPGSIRTPPPQLGEHTDAILSELGYDGAAIARLRQDGVV
;
A
#
# COMPACT_ATOMS: atom_id res chain seq x y z
N MET A 1 -26.26 31.69 6.57
CA MET A 1 -25.56 30.48 6.09
C MET A 1 -24.51 30.96 5.10
N ALA A 2 -23.22 30.86 5.45
CA ALA A 2 -22.15 31.36 4.60
C ALA A 2 -22.12 30.58 3.28
N ASN A 3 -21.99 31.30 2.15
CA ASN A 3 -21.72 30.73 0.83
C ASN A 3 -20.45 29.88 0.93
N ILE A 4 -20.61 28.56 1.02
CA ILE A 4 -19.49 27.64 0.85
C ILE A 4 -19.08 27.75 -0.63
N PRO A 5 -17.84 28.14 -0.95
CA PRO A 5 -17.38 28.19 -2.33
C PRO A 5 -17.59 26.83 -3.01
N THR A 6 -18.22 26.82 -4.18
CA THR A 6 -18.36 25.62 -5.00
C THR A 6 -16.98 25.20 -5.49
N VAL A 7 -16.44 24.12 -4.93
CA VAL A 7 -15.20 23.51 -5.42
C VAL A 7 -15.49 22.90 -6.79
N PRO A 8 -14.77 23.26 -7.86
CA PRO A 8 -14.96 22.65 -9.17
C PRO A 8 -14.68 21.14 -9.10
N PRO A 9 -15.34 20.30 -9.93
CA PRO A 9 -15.30 18.84 -9.83
C PRO A 9 -14.00 18.22 -10.36
N SER A 10 -12.86 18.85 -10.09
CA SER A 10 -11.54 18.30 -10.41
C SER A 10 -11.06 17.39 -9.28
N PRO A 11 -10.28 16.34 -9.59
CA PRO A 11 -9.58 15.56 -8.56
C PRO A 11 -8.72 16.47 -7.66
N PRO A 12 -8.50 16.08 -6.39
CA PRO A 12 -7.92 16.96 -5.37
C PRO A 12 -6.47 17.37 -5.64
N LEU A 13 -5.73 16.63 -6.47
CA LEU A 13 -4.33 16.90 -6.82
C LEU A 13 -4.12 17.19 -8.31
N HIS A 14 -5.18 17.56 -9.04
CA HIS A 14 -5.14 17.73 -10.51
C HIS A 14 -4.14 18.79 -11.01
N ASP A 15 -3.72 19.70 -10.13
CA ASP A 15 -2.80 20.80 -10.40
C ASP A 15 -1.34 20.47 -10.06
N LEU A 16 -1.07 19.27 -9.54
CA LEU A 16 0.28 18.87 -9.13
C LEU A 16 1.02 18.06 -10.20
N LEU A 17 2.29 18.39 -10.40
CA LEU A 17 3.25 17.58 -11.15
C LEU A 17 4.17 16.80 -10.21
N VAL A 18 4.17 15.48 -10.33
CA VAL A 18 5.01 14.56 -9.57
C VAL A 18 6.03 13.92 -10.51
N ILE A 19 7.31 14.06 -10.18
CA ILE A 19 8.39 13.32 -10.83
C ILE A 19 8.66 12.06 -10.02
N ASP A 20 8.39 10.91 -10.64
CA ASP A 20 8.52 9.59 -10.06
C ASP A 20 9.82 8.95 -10.56
N LEU A 21 10.87 9.00 -9.74
CA LEU A 21 12.14 8.30 -9.99
C LEU A 21 12.18 6.92 -9.32
N THR A 22 11.02 6.41 -8.91
CA THR A 22 10.96 5.23 -8.05
C THR A 22 10.94 3.94 -8.84
N ARG A 23 11.28 2.84 -8.17
CA ARG A 23 11.33 1.48 -8.72
C ARG A 23 10.70 0.48 -7.75
N ALA A 24 10.43 -0.75 -8.20
CA ALA A 24 9.85 -1.80 -7.36
C ALA A 24 8.44 -1.47 -6.86
N LEU A 25 8.22 -1.33 -5.55
CA LEU A 25 6.86 -1.22 -4.99
C LEU A 25 6.62 0.00 -4.08
N ALA A 26 7.45 0.27 -3.07
CA ALA A 26 7.14 1.31 -2.09
C ALA A 26 6.92 2.71 -2.70
N GLY A 27 7.88 3.15 -3.52
CA GLY A 27 7.77 4.42 -4.25
C GLY A 27 6.67 4.40 -5.31
N PRO A 28 6.57 3.37 -6.16
CA PRO A 28 5.50 3.30 -7.15
C PRO A 28 4.09 3.31 -6.53
N TYR A 29 3.91 2.72 -5.35
CA TYR A 29 2.64 2.75 -4.61
C TYR A 29 2.34 4.14 -4.04
N CYS A 30 3.35 4.86 -3.54
CA CYS A 30 3.21 6.27 -3.14
C CYS A 30 2.70 7.14 -4.31
N THR A 31 3.37 7.06 -5.46
CA THR A 31 3.02 7.89 -6.62
C THR A 31 1.73 7.42 -7.30
N LEU A 32 1.38 6.13 -7.19
CA LEU A 32 0.05 5.62 -7.56
C LEU A 32 -1.06 6.33 -6.78
N MET A 33 -0.91 6.46 -5.45
CA MET A 33 -1.90 7.14 -4.61
C MET A 33 -2.06 8.61 -5.02
N LEU A 34 -0.96 9.30 -5.35
CA LEU A 34 -1.00 10.69 -5.84
C LEU A 34 -1.67 10.79 -7.22
N GLY A 35 -1.34 9.88 -8.15
CA GLY A 35 -1.92 9.83 -9.48
C GLY A 35 -3.43 9.52 -9.47
N ASP A 36 -3.85 8.58 -8.60
CA ASP A 36 -5.27 8.26 -8.34
C ASP A 36 -6.04 9.45 -7.79
N MET A 37 -5.37 10.35 -7.06
CA MET A 37 -5.93 11.61 -6.56
C MET A 37 -5.82 12.76 -7.56
N GLY A 38 -5.33 12.52 -8.78
CA GLY A 38 -5.36 13.48 -9.88
C GLY A 38 -4.01 14.02 -10.33
N ALA A 39 -2.94 13.81 -9.56
CA ALA A 39 -1.63 14.34 -9.92
C ALA A 39 -1.19 13.83 -11.30
N ARG A 40 -0.50 14.69 -12.05
CA ARG A 40 0.25 14.26 -13.24
C ARG A 40 1.54 13.62 -12.76
N VAL A 41 1.69 12.32 -13.00
CA VAL A 41 2.87 11.56 -12.55
C VAL A 41 3.71 11.20 -13.76
N ILE A 42 4.93 11.73 -13.83
CA ILE A 42 5.92 11.36 -14.85
C ILE A 42 6.90 10.39 -14.22
N LYS A 43 6.80 9.11 -14.58
CA LYS A 43 7.73 8.07 -14.18
C LYS A 43 8.95 8.11 -15.09
N VAL A 44 10.11 8.37 -14.50
CA VAL A 44 11.39 8.38 -15.21
C VAL A 44 12.06 7.02 -15.05
N GLU A 45 12.36 6.40 -16.17
CA GLU A 45 12.86 5.04 -16.24
C GLU A 45 14.16 4.98 -17.04
N THR A 46 15.00 3.97 -16.82
CA THR A 46 16.19 3.80 -17.65
C THR A 46 15.78 3.28 -19.04
N PRO A 47 16.43 3.72 -20.13
CA PRO A 47 16.19 3.14 -21.46
C PRO A 47 16.51 1.63 -21.50
N ALA A 48 17.40 1.18 -20.61
CA ALA A 48 17.82 -0.22 -20.46
C ALA A 48 16.83 -1.04 -19.59
N GLY A 49 15.58 -1.15 -20.01
CA GLY A 49 14.57 -2.05 -19.42
C GLY A 49 13.69 -1.44 -18.32
N GLY A 50 13.97 -0.21 -17.88
CA GLY A 50 13.12 0.56 -16.99
C GLY A 50 13.05 0.07 -15.55
N ASP A 51 11.86 0.11 -14.95
CA ASP A 51 11.58 -0.43 -13.61
C ASP A 51 11.84 -1.94 -13.54
N ASP A 52 12.48 -2.43 -12.47
CA ASP A 52 12.79 -3.86 -12.29
C ASP A 52 11.52 -4.73 -12.35
N THR A 53 10.37 -4.19 -11.92
CA THR A 53 9.08 -4.89 -11.94
C THR A 53 8.56 -5.19 -13.33
N ARG A 54 9.01 -4.50 -14.38
CA ARG A 54 8.68 -4.84 -15.77
C ARG A 54 9.12 -6.27 -16.12
N GLY A 55 10.22 -6.74 -15.51
CA GLY A 55 10.74 -8.09 -15.68
C GLY A 55 10.22 -9.12 -14.67
N TRP A 56 9.43 -8.74 -13.67
CA TRP A 56 8.96 -9.66 -12.63
C TRP A 56 7.70 -10.39 -13.09
N GLY A 57 7.83 -11.69 -13.34
CA GLY A 57 6.73 -12.59 -13.67
C GLY A 57 7.20 -14.06 -13.64
N PRO A 58 6.34 -15.01 -14.03
CA PRO A 58 4.96 -14.85 -14.50
C PRO A 58 3.96 -14.37 -13.42
N PRO A 59 2.76 -13.90 -13.81
CA PRO A 59 2.25 -13.84 -15.18
C PRO A 59 2.63 -12.55 -15.92
N PHE A 60 2.71 -12.68 -17.26
CA PHE A 60 2.79 -11.57 -18.20
C PHE A 60 1.52 -11.56 -19.05
N LEU A 61 1.01 -10.37 -19.38
CA LEU A 61 -0.13 -10.20 -20.26
C LEU A 61 0.25 -9.22 -21.36
N GLY A 62 0.21 -9.65 -22.63
CA GLY A 62 0.69 -8.83 -23.74
C GLY A 62 2.17 -8.46 -23.66
N GLY A 63 2.99 -9.26 -22.97
CA GLY A 63 4.41 -8.97 -22.71
C GLY A 63 4.66 -8.08 -21.48
N GLU A 64 3.62 -7.50 -20.88
CA GLU A 64 3.73 -6.66 -19.69
C GLU A 64 3.59 -7.46 -18.39
N SER A 65 4.44 -7.16 -17.41
CA SER A 65 4.34 -7.76 -16.08
C SER A 65 3.05 -7.32 -15.37
N THR A 66 2.28 -8.27 -14.83
CA THR A 66 1.13 -7.93 -13.98
C THR A 66 1.55 -7.23 -12.69
N TYR A 67 2.79 -7.40 -12.24
CA TYR A 67 3.33 -6.69 -11.09
C TYR A 67 3.51 -5.21 -11.41
N PHE A 68 4.21 -4.89 -12.51
CA PHE A 68 4.37 -3.50 -12.96
C PHE A 68 3.00 -2.84 -13.19
N MET A 69 2.10 -3.53 -13.89
CA MET A 69 0.76 -2.99 -14.18
C MET A 69 -0.05 -2.72 -12.92
N GLY A 70 0.12 -3.53 -11.87
CA GLY A 70 -0.64 -3.39 -10.62
C GLY A 70 -0.44 -2.08 -9.88
N VAL A 71 0.65 -1.34 -10.14
CA VAL A 71 1.00 -0.14 -9.37
C VAL A 71 1.42 1.08 -10.19
N ASN A 72 1.22 1.05 -11.51
CA ASN A 72 1.69 2.13 -12.41
C ASN A 72 0.59 2.75 -13.29
N ARG A 73 -0.70 2.50 -13.04
CA ARG A 73 -1.79 3.28 -13.68
C ARG A 73 -1.68 4.77 -13.35
N ASN A 74 -2.32 5.62 -14.16
CA ASN A 74 -2.29 7.09 -14.00
C ASN A 74 -0.89 7.73 -14.14
N LYS A 75 0.09 7.01 -14.70
CA LYS A 75 1.45 7.51 -14.91
C LYS A 75 1.76 7.65 -16.40
N GLU A 76 2.57 8.63 -16.71
CA GLU A 76 3.29 8.75 -17.97
C GLU A 76 4.68 8.10 -17.82
N SER A 77 5.20 7.45 -18.85
CA SER A 77 6.55 6.84 -18.83
C SER A 77 7.48 7.62 -19.75
N LEU A 78 8.58 8.09 -19.17
CA LEU A 78 9.69 8.76 -19.84
C LEU A 78 10.97 7.96 -19.61
N THR A 79 11.67 7.61 -20.67
CA THR A 79 12.99 6.99 -20.59
C THR A 79 14.09 8.06 -20.55
N LEU A 80 14.96 8.02 -19.54
CA LEU A 80 16.14 8.88 -19.40
C LEU A 80 17.34 8.11 -18.87
N ASN A 81 18.47 8.24 -19.56
CA ASN A 81 19.77 7.79 -19.09
C ASN A 81 20.43 8.87 -18.22
N LEU A 82 20.23 8.79 -16.91
CA LEU A 82 20.78 9.76 -15.95
C LEU A 82 22.31 9.67 -15.77
N LYS A 83 22.99 8.70 -16.40
CA LYS A 83 24.46 8.69 -16.47
C LYS A 83 24.99 9.67 -17.53
N ASP A 84 24.18 9.98 -18.54
CA ASP A 84 24.50 10.99 -19.54
C ASP A 84 24.16 12.40 -18.98
N PRO A 85 25.07 13.39 -19.07
CA PRO A 85 24.78 14.77 -18.66
C PRO A 85 23.51 15.35 -19.29
N ARG A 86 23.17 14.99 -20.54
CA ARG A 86 21.97 15.47 -21.23
C ARG A 86 20.69 14.90 -20.61
N GLY A 87 20.72 13.65 -20.15
CA GLY A 87 19.61 13.05 -19.42
C GLY A 87 19.37 13.77 -18.08
N ARG A 88 20.45 14.17 -17.39
CA ARG A 88 20.37 14.99 -16.16
C ARG A 88 19.86 16.40 -16.44
N GLU A 89 20.26 17.02 -17.54
CA GLU A 89 19.72 18.32 -17.94
C GLU A 89 18.21 18.27 -18.15
N ILE A 90 17.70 17.25 -18.86
CA ILE A 90 16.26 17.03 -19.04
C ILE A 90 15.56 16.84 -17.68
N LEU A 91 16.14 16.06 -16.77
CA LEU A 91 15.59 15.88 -15.42
C LEU A 91 15.55 17.21 -14.64
N HIS A 92 16.56 18.08 -14.76
CA HIS A 92 16.50 19.40 -14.15
C HIS A 92 15.34 20.24 -14.72
N HIS A 93 15.08 20.20 -16.03
CA HIS A 93 13.95 20.90 -16.63
C HIS A 93 12.59 20.39 -16.11
N LEU A 94 12.47 19.08 -15.87
CA LEU A 94 11.29 18.48 -15.25
C LEU A 94 11.14 18.92 -13.79
N VAL A 95 12.19 18.78 -12.99
CA VAL A 95 12.17 19.15 -11.55
C VAL A 95 11.89 20.63 -11.36
N ALA A 96 12.37 21.50 -12.25
CA ALA A 96 12.07 22.94 -12.22
C ALA A 96 10.58 23.28 -12.33
N ARG A 97 9.78 22.37 -12.92
CA ARG A 97 8.33 22.51 -13.08
C ARG A 97 7.53 21.71 -12.05
N ALA A 98 8.20 20.84 -11.29
CA ALA A 98 7.55 19.86 -10.43
C ALA A 98 7.15 20.42 -9.07
N ASP A 99 6.10 19.83 -8.51
CA ASP A 99 5.65 20.08 -7.14
C ASP A 99 6.27 19.10 -6.15
N VAL A 100 6.45 17.86 -6.61
CA VAL A 100 6.94 16.74 -5.82
C VAL A 100 7.96 15.94 -6.63
N LEU A 101 9.06 15.56 -5.99
CA LEU A 101 10.01 14.57 -6.49
C LEU A 101 10.00 13.39 -5.53
N VAL A 102 9.78 12.18 -6.04
CA VAL A 102 9.82 10.95 -5.24
C VAL A 102 10.90 10.03 -5.78
N GLU A 103 11.74 9.51 -4.89
CA GLU A 103 12.78 8.55 -5.23
C GLU A 103 12.91 7.47 -4.15
N ASN A 104 13.40 6.30 -4.54
CA ASN A 104 13.67 5.20 -3.61
C ASN A 104 14.97 4.45 -3.98
N PHE A 105 15.97 5.20 -4.44
CA PHE A 105 17.29 4.63 -4.64
C PHE A 105 17.98 4.37 -3.30
N ARG A 106 19.07 3.61 -3.35
CA ARG A 106 19.94 3.50 -2.18
C ARG A 106 20.45 4.90 -1.78
N PRO A 107 20.52 5.21 -0.48
CA PRO A 107 21.09 6.47 -0.01
C PRO A 107 22.41 6.82 -0.70
N GLY A 108 22.59 8.10 -1.04
CA GLY A 108 23.77 8.60 -1.74
C GLY A 108 23.83 8.38 -3.26
N ILE A 109 22.87 7.67 -3.88
CA ILE A 109 22.80 7.58 -5.35
C ILE A 109 22.39 8.93 -5.95
N MET A 110 21.34 9.55 -5.40
CA MET A 110 20.83 10.83 -5.90
C MET A 110 21.85 11.97 -5.73
N ASP A 111 22.60 11.98 -4.63
CA ASP A 111 23.72 12.92 -4.44
C ASP A 111 24.75 12.80 -5.56
N ARG A 112 25.16 11.57 -5.91
CA ARG A 112 26.12 11.31 -7.00
C ARG A 112 25.60 11.70 -8.38
N LEU A 113 24.28 11.65 -8.57
CA LEU A 113 23.64 12.09 -9.82
C LEU A 113 23.48 13.62 -9.88
N GLY A 114 23.72 14.34 -8.78
CA GLY A 114 23.52 15.80 -8.68
C GLY A 114 22.08 16.20 -8.32
N PHE A 115 21.29 15.25 -7.81
CA PHE A 115 19.89 15.43 -7.44
C PHE A 115 19.62 15.08 -5.97
N GLY A 116 20.66 15.15 -5.12
CA GLY A 116 20.50 15.07 -3.67
C GLY A 116 19.60 16.17 -3.11
N TYR A 117 19.00 15.94 -1.95
CA TYR A 117 18.04 16.89 -1.35
C TYR A 117 18.61 18.31 -1.24
N GLU A 118 19.80 18.48 -0.66
CA GLU A 118 20.40 19.80 -0.45
C GLU A 118 20.57 20.57 -1.77
N ALA A 119 21.14 19.93 -2.79
CA ALA A 119 21.35 20.55 -4.10
C ALA A 119 20.03 20.88 -4.81
N VAL A 120 19.03 20.00 -4.68
CA VAL A 120 17.70 20.21 -5.25
C VAL A 120 16.95 21.32 -4.52
N HIS A 121 17.02 21.38 -3.19
CA HIS A 121 16.33 22.37 -2.39
C HIS A 121 16.92 23.77 -2.58
N GLU A 122 18.26 23.90 -2.69
CA GLU A 122 18.92 25.17 -3.01
C GLU A 122 18.40 25.75 -4.33
N ARG A 123 18.23 24.90 -5.35
CA ARG A 123 17.79 25.32 -6.68
C ARG A 123 16.28 25.47 -6.81
N TYR A 124 15.51 24.63 -6.11
CA TYR A 124 14.06 24.52 -6.21
C TYR A 124 13.42 24.49 -4.81
N PRO A 125 13.46 25.61 -4.05
CA PRO A 125 13.10 25.63 -2.63
C PRO A 125 11.63 25.34 -2.33
N ARG A 126 10.76 25.34 -3.36
CA ARG A 126 9.35 24.98 -3.24
C ARG A 126 9.07 23.48 -3.37
N LEU A 127 10.03 22.71 -3.88
CA LEU A 127 9.83 21.29 -4.19
C LEU A 127 9.69 20.47 -2.90
N VAL A 128 8.66 19.63 -2.83
CA VAL A 128 8.59 18.58 -1.81
C VAL A 128 9.41 17.39 -2.30
N TYR A 129 10.44 17.01 -1.54
CA TYR A 129 11.34 15.92 -1.90
C TYR A 129 11.07 14.73 -0.99
N ALA A 130 10.71 13.58 -1.54
CA ALA A 130 10.47 12.35 -0.77
C ALA A 130 11.48 11.25 -1.14
N SER A 131 12.22 10.79 -0.13
CA SER A 131 13.11 9.64 -0.17
C SER A 131 12.45 8.47 0.55
N ILE A 132 12.33 7.32 -0.10
CA ILE A 132 11.86 6.08 0.54
C ILE A 132 12.98 5.07 0.55
N SER A 133 13.36 4.55 1.72
CA SER A 133 14.44 3.56 1.84
C SER A 133 14.11 2.50 2.88
N GLY A 134 14.89 1.42 2.91
CA GLY A 134 14.66 0.33 3.88
C GLY A 134 14.78 0.77 5.34
N PHE A 135 15.82 1.54 5.65
CA PHE A 135 16.25 1.83 7.02
C PHE A 135 16.41 3.34 7.32
N GLY A 136 15.88 4.22 6.46
CA GLY A 136 16.12 5.66 6.52
C GLY A 136 17.35 6.11 5.71
N GLN A 137 17.56 7.41 5.62
CA GLN A 137 18.69 8.02 4.90
C GLN A 137 19.95 8.14 5.77
N ASP A 138 19.80 7.93 7.09
CA ASP A 138 20.86 7.98 8.09
C ASP A 138 20.91 6.71 8.98
N GLY A 139 21.77 6.76 10.00
CA GLY A 139 21.90 5.67 10.96
C GLY A 139 22.77 4.49 10.50
N PRO A 140 22.91 3.46 11.36
CA PRO A 140 23.88 2.37 11.16
C PRO A 140 23.56 1.46 9.97
N TYR A 141 22.29 1.42 9.53
CA TYR A 141 21.82 0.54 8.46
C TYR A 141 21.51 1.28 7.16
N ARG A 142 21.81 2.58 7.04
CA ARG A 142 21.56 3.37 5.81
C ARG A 142 22.10 2.74 4.53
N GLU A 143 23.26 2.10 4.58
CA GLU A 143 23.89 1.47 3.41
C GLU A 143 23.40 0.02 3.15
N ARG A 144 22.55 -0.54 4.02
CA ARG A 144 22.07 -1.91 3.88
C ARG A 144 20.99 -1.99 2.80
N THR A 145 21.07 -3.07 2.02
CA THR A 145 20.05 -3.38 1.02
C THR A 145 18.81 -3.97 1.68
N ALA A 146 17.66 -3.55 1.18
CA ALA A 146 16.38 -3.90 1.72
C ALA A 146 15.40 -4.26 0.59
N TYR A 147 14.72 -5.38 0.77
CA TYR A 147 13.44 -5.68 0.15
C TYR A 147 12.45 -5.98 1.26
N ASP A 148 11.16 -5.90 0.96
CA ASP A 148 10.09 -6.14 1.91
C ASP A 148 10.28 -7.38 2.79
N LEU A 149 10.71 -8.52 2.21
CA LEU A 149 10.96 -9.75 2.97
C LEU A 149 11.98 -9.56 4.11
N ILE A 150 13.07 -8.83 3.85
CA ILE A 150 14.10 -8.56 4.84
C ILE A 150 13.53 -7.70 5.97
N LEU A 151 12.68 -6.73 5.64
CA LEU A 151 12.08 -5.81 6.61
C LEU A 151 11.01 -6.50 7.44
N GLN A 152 10.14 -7.32 6.82
CA GLN A 152 9.16 -8.13 7.54
C GLN A 152 9.84 -8.99 8.62
N GLY A 153 10.99 -9.57 8.31
CA GLY A 153 11.80 -10.30 9.29
C GLY A 153 12.40 -9.40 10.36
N MET A 154 13.15 -8.37 9.93
CA MET A 154 13.92 -7.51 10.85
C MET A 154 13.06 -6.66 11.77
N GLY A 155 11.92 -6.14 11.30
CA GLY A 155 11.00 -5.34 12.11
C GLY A 155 9.98 -6.18 12.91
N GLY A 156 10.20 -7.48 13.06
CA GLY A 156 9.43 -8.35 13.97
C GLY A 156 8.08 -8.87 13.44
N LEU A 157 7.63 -8.48 12.24
CA LEU A 157 6.31 -8.88 11.74
C LEU A 157 6.22 -10.40 11.49
N MET A 158 7.27 -11.01 10.93
CA MET A 158 7.33 -12.48 10.78
C MET A 158 7.42 -13.20 12.13
N GLY A 159 7.92 -12.53 13.17
CA GLY A 159 8.00 -13.09 14.52
C GLY A 159 6.62 -13.37 15.12
N ILE A 160 5.62 -12.57 14.75
CA ILE A 160 4.24 -12.63 15.26
C ILE A 160 3.22 -13.18 14.25
N THR A 161 3.63 -13.45 13.01
CA THR A 161 2.75 -13.93 11.95
C THR A 161 2.97 -15.43 11.69
N GLY A 162 1.90 -16.22 11.69
CA GLY A 162 1.90 -17.65 11.40
C GLY A 162 1.19 -18.49 12.47
N GLU A 163 1.21 -19.81 12.28
CA GLU A 163 0.65 -20.77 13.25
C GLU A 163 1.51 -20.86 14.51
N GLU A 164 0.88 -21.17 15.64
CA GLU A 164 1.59 -21.42 16.90
C GLU A 164 2.50 -22.66 16.76
N GLY A 165 3.74 -22.55 17.26
CA GLY A 165 4.76 -23.61 17.10
C GLY A 165 5.32 -23.76 15.67
N GLY A 166 4.72 -23.13 14.66
CA GLY A 166 5.19 -23.15 13.27
C GLY A 166 6.39 -22.23 13.01
N PRO A 167 7.06 -22.34 11.85
CA PRO A 167 8.10 -21.42 11.43
C PRO A 167 7.53 -20.00 11.20
N PRO A 168 8.35 -18.94 11.27
CA PRO A 168 7.95 -17.58 10.88
C PRO A 168 7.46 -17.52 9.44
N VAL A 169 6.36 -16.80 9.18
CA VAL A 169 5.86 -16.59 7.82
C VAL A 169 5.69 -15.10 7.53
N LYS A 170 5.82 -14.73 6.25
CA LYS A 170 5.58 -13.37 5.79
C LYS A 170 4.08 -13.15 5.50
N VAL A 171 3.66 -11.89 5.52
CA VAL A 171 2.35 -11.49 4.99
C VAL A 171 2.29 -11.76 3.48
N GLY A 172 1.10 -12.09 2.98
CA GLY A 172 0.89 -12.52 1.59
C GLY A 172 1.28 -11.48 0.54
N VAL A 173 1.23 -10.19 0.88
CA VAL A 173 1.67 -9.06 0.04
C VAL A 173 2.96 -8.46 0.58
N ALA A 174 3.62 -7.64 -0.23
CA ALA A 174 4.79 -6.85 0.18
C ALA A 174 4.33 -5.67 1.05
N ILE A 175 3.97 -6.00 2.28
CA ILE A 175 3.20 -5.14 3.16
C ILE A 175 4.03 -3.95 3.66
N THR A 176 5.34 -4.11 3.84
CA THR A 176 6.25 -3.05 4.31
C THR A 176 6.54 -2.02 3.23
N ASP A 177 6.61 -2.47 1.97
CA ASP A 177 6.67 -1.57 0.82
C ASP A 177 5.40 -0.70 0.74
N ILE A 178 4.23 -1.33 0.83
CA ILE A 178 2.93 -0.64 0.81
C ILE A 178 2.83 0.34 1.99
N CYS A 179 3.26 -0.08 3.18
CA CYS A 179 3.33 0.76 4.38
C CYS A 179 4.10 2.06 4.14
N ALA A 180 5.35 1.92 3.69
CA ALA A 180 6.24 3.04 3.45
C ALA A 180 5.68 3.97 2.38
N GLY A 181 5.11 3.40 1.30
CA GLY A 181 4.45 4.17 0.26
C GLY A 181 3.25 4.97 0.78
N MET A 182 2.43 4.38 1.65
CA MET A 182 1.28 5.07 2.27
C MET A 182 1.72 6.20 3.21
N PHE A 183 2.73 5.97 4.05
CA PHE A 183 3.26 7.01 4.94
C PHE A 183 3.95 8.13 4.16
N ALA A 184 4.68 7.81 3.09
CA ALA A 184 5.28 8.81 2.22
C ALA A 184 4.21 9.66 1.51
N ALA A 185 3.15 9.06 0.97
CA ALA A 185 2.05 9.79 0.37
C ALA A 185 1.35 10.73 1.38
N PHE A 186 1.11 10.24 2.60
CA PHE A 186 0.56 11.06 3.70
C PHE A 186 1.50 12.24 4.04
N ALA A 187 2.79 11.99 4.18
CA ALA A 187 3.79 13.01 4.48
C ALA A 187 3.91 14.05 3.36
N ILE A 188 3.80 13.63 2.09
CA ILE A 188 3.80 14.54 0.93
C ILE A 188 2.61 15.48 1.01
N LEU A 189 1.39 14.99 1.28
CA LEU A 189 0.21 15.84 1.44
C LEU A 189 0.38 16.83 2.60
N ALA A 190 0.96 16.41 3.72
CA ALA A 190 1.27 17.29 4.84
C ALA A 190 2.31 18.36 4.48
N ALA A 191 3.39 17.98 3.77
CA ALA A 191 4.44 18.88 3.32
C ALA A 191 3.93 19.89 2.28
N LEU A 192 3.08 19.46 1.35
CA LEU A 192 2.40 20.34 0.39
C LEU A 192 1.55 21.38 1.14
N ARG A 193 0.83 20.97 2.19
CA ARG A 193 0.05 21.90 3.02
C ARG A 193 0.90 22.96 3.71
N VAL A 194 2.12 22.60 4.12
CA VAL A 194 3.11 23.54 4.67
C VAL A 194 3.63 24.45 3.57
N ARG A 195 4.04 23.90 2.42
CA ARG A 195 4.51 24.65 1.25
C ARG A 195 3.51 25.68 0.77
N ASP A 196 2.22 25.36 0.74
CA ASP A 196 1.19 26.30 0.29
C ASP A 196 1.04 27.50 1.26
N ARG A 197 1.40 27.33 2.53
CA ARG A 197 1.37 28.39 3.55
C ARG A 197 2.67 29.18 3.64
N ALA A 198 3.80 28.48 3.66
CA ALA A 198 5.13 29.03 3.92
C ALA A 198 5.92 29.32 2.65
N GLY A 199 5.48 28.81 1.51
CA GLY A 199 6.15 28.95 0.23
C GLY A 199 7.41 28.12 0.08
N GLN A 200 7.68 27.15 0.96
CA GLN A 200 8.86 26.28 0.93
C GLN A 200 8.45 24.81 1.04
N GLY A 201 9.07 23.97 0.21
CA GLY A 201 9.01 22.52 0.34
C GLY A 201 9.99 22.04 1.41
N GLN A 202 10.06 20.73 1.60
CA GLN A 202 10.93 20.10 2.58
C GLN A 202 11.29 18.68 2.17
N TRP A 203 12.29 18.11 2.83
CA TRP A 203 12.64 16.70 2.71
C TRP A 203 11.71 15.84 3.55
N ILE A 204 11.35 14.69 2.99
CA ILE A 204 10.66 13.60 3.67
C ILE A 204 11.59 12.39 3.55
N ASP A 205 12.07 11.91 4.70
CA ASP A 205 12.73 10.62 4.83
C ASP A 205 11.72 9.59 5.35
N ALA A 206 11.38 8.61 4.53
CA ALA A 206 10.41 7.56 4.85
C ALA A 206 11.10 6.19 4.88
N GLY A 207 11.46 5.72 6.08
CA GLY A 207 11.99 4.39 6.32
C GLY A 207 10.91 3.30 6.32
N MET A 208 11.15 2.20 5.59
CA MET A 208 10.26 1.03 5.60
C MET A 208 10.21 0.38 6.98
N LEU A 209 11.35 0.28 7.68
CA LEU A 209 11.40 -0.23 9.04
C LEU A 209 10.56 0.62 10.00
N ASP A 210 10.60 1.94 9.86
CA ASP A 210 9.88 2.89 10.73
C ASP A 210 8.36 2.72 10.57
N GLY A 211 7.90 2.64 9.32
CA GLY A 211 6.49 2.39 9.02
C GLY A 211 6.01 1.04 9.56
N GLN A 212 6.83 -0.01 9.42
CA GLN A 212 6.51 -1.31 10.00
C GLN A 212 6.44 -1.28 11.52
N LEU A 213 7.37 -0.60 12.19
CA LEU A 213 7.38 -0.46 13.65
C LEU A 213 6.10 0.24 14.14
N ALA A 214 5.68 1.29 13.43
CA ALA A 214 4.43 2.00 13.72
C ALA A 214 3.20 1.07 13.66
N TRP A 215 3.16 0.12 12.73
CA TRP A 215 2.07 -0.86 12.62
C TRP A 215 1.99 -1.88 13.75
N LEU A 216 3.08 -2.13 14.48
CA LEU A 216 3.04 -3.05 15.61
C LEU A 216 2.07 -2.60 16.70
N THR A 217 1.77 -1.29 16.81
CA THR A 217 0.70 -0.72 17.64
C THR A 217 0.54 -1.42 19.02
N TYR A 218 -0.49 -2.26 19.17
CA TYR A 218 -0.81 -2.96 20.42
C TYR A 218 0.14 -4.13 20.73
N GLN A 219 0.80 -4.74 19.72
CA GLN A 219 1.83 -5.76 19.92
C GLN A 219 3.10 -5.14 20.53
N ALA A 220 3.48 -3.97 20.05
CA ALA A 220 4.55 -3.18 20.67
C ALA A 220 4.15 -2.77 22.09
N GLY A 221 2.90 -2.32 22.28
CA GLY A 221 2.35 -2.00 23.61
C GLY A 221 2.40 -3.19 24.58
N PHE A 222 2.06 -4.39 24.12
CA PHE A 222 2.19 -5.62 24.92
C PHE A 222 3.64 -5.84 25.36
N TYR A 223 4.59 -5.83 24.41
CA TYR A 223 6.02 -6.01 24.72
C TYR A 223 6.55 -4.94 25.68
N PHE A 224 6.19 -3.67 25.49
CA PHE A 224 6.61 -2.59 26.38
C PHE A 224 6.05 -2.73 27.80
N ALA A 225 4.86 -3.32 27.96
CA ALA A 225 4.24 -3.51 29.25
C ALA A 225 4.77 -4.74 30.02
N THR A 226 5.13 -5.82 29.31
CA THR A 226 5.47 -7.11 29.93
C THR A 226 6.94 -7.52 29.78
N GLY A 227 7.64 -6.99 28.77
CA GLY A 227 8.95 -7.48 28.34
C GLY A 227 8.90 -8.82 27.60
N GLU A 228 7.71 -9.36 27.35
CA GLU A 228 7.52 -10.67 26.72
C GLU A 228 7.23 -10.54 25.22
N ASN A 229 7.83 -11.42 24.42
CA ASN A 229 7.57 -11.46 22.99
C ASN A 229 6.15 -11.97 22.71
N PRO A 230 5.37 -11.28 21.84
CA PRO A 230 4.12 -11.83 21.36
C PRO A 230 4.34 -13.15 20.60
N ARG A 231 3.38 -14.05 20.73
CA ARG A 231 3.40 -15.36 20.05
C ARG A 231 2.66 -15.32 18.72
N ARG A 232 3.04 -16.22 17.81
CA ARG A 232 2.25 -16.59 16.64
C ARG A 232 1.01 -17.36 17.09
N LEU A 233 -0.17 -16.93 16.64
CA LEU A 233 -1.47 -17.46 17.09
C LEU A 233 -2.39 -17.86 15.92
N GLY A 234 -1.82 -18.09 14.73
CA GLY A 234 -2.59 -18.32 13.52
C GLY A 234 -3.48 -17.13 13.20
N SER A 235 -4.80 -17.35 13.16
CA SER A 235 -5.79 -16.29 12.93
C SER A 235 -6.29 -15.60 14.21
N ALA A 236 -5.85 -16.03 15.39
CA ALA A 236 -6.39 -15.55 16.65
C ALA A 236 -5.79 -14.23 17.14
N HIS A 237 -6.63 -13.40 17.75
CA HIS A 237 -6.19 -12.19 18.43
C HIS A 237 -5.59 -12.49 19.81
N PRO A 238 -4.45 -11.88 20.20
CA PRO A 238 -3.81 -12.19 21.48
C PRO A 238 -4.64 -11.77 22.70
N SER A 239 -5.44 -10.71 22.58
CA SER A 239 -6.14 -10.09 23.72
C SER A 239 -7.66 -10.18 23.67
N ILE A 240 -8.25 -10.77 22.62
CA ILE A 240 -9.71 -10.79 22.43
C ILE A 240 -10.12 -12.21 22.07
N VAL A 241 -11.05 -12.79 22.81
CA VAL A 241 -11.50 -14.17 22.61
C VAL A 241 -13.04 -14.25 22.66
N PRO A 242 -13.71 -14.90 21.69
CA PRO A 242 -13.17 -15.36 20.42
C PRO A 242 -12.98 -14.20 19.42
N TYR A 243 -11.82 -14.16 18.78
CA TYR A 243 -11.52 -13.28 17.64
C TYR A 243 -10.56 -14.03 16.73
N GLN A 244 -11.11 -14.91 15.88
CA GLN A 244 -10.32 -15.84 15.05
C GLN A 244 -11.17 -16.51 13.95
N ALA A 245 -10.48 -17.24 13.07
CA ALA A 245 -11.10 -18.18 12.14
C ALA A 245 -11.45 -19.50 12.86
N PHE A 246 -12.62 -20.05 12.55
CA PHE A 246 -13.05 -21.38 12.93
C PHE A 246 -13.37 -22.19 11.68
N ARG A 247 -12.98 -23.47 11.70
CA ARG A 247 -13.37 -24.41 10.65
C ARG A 247 -14.88 -24.67 10.73
N THR A 248 -15.52 -24.75 9.58
CA THR A 248 -16.93 -25.16 9.42
C THR A 248 -16.99 -26.48 8.65
N ALA A 249 -18.20 -27.00 8.38
CA ALA A 249 -18.35 -28.25 7.64
C ALA A 249 -17.74 -28.20 6.22
N ASP A 250 -17.67 -27.02 5.61
CA ASP A 250 -17.28 -26.82 4.21
C ASP A 250 -16.20 -25.75 3.99
N GLY A 251 -15.73 -25.06 5.04
CA GLY A 251 -14.75 -23.98 4.90
C GLY A 251 -14.34 -23.37 6.24
N TYR A 252 -14.30 -22.04 6.28
CA TYR A 252 -13.94 -21.27 7.47
C TYR A 252 -14.85 -20.05 7.64
N ILE A 253 -15.13 -19.72 8.90
CA ILE A 253 -15.79 -18.47 9.30
C ILE A 253 -14.94 -17.75 10.34
N ASN A 254 -14.69 -16.47 10.12
CA ASN A 254 -14.14 -15.59 11.14
C ASN A 254 -15.25 -15.08 12.03
N VAL A 255 -15.01 -15.05 13.33
CA VAL A 255 -15.91 -14.46 14.32
C VAL A 255 -15.12 -13.46 15.14
N ALA A 256 -15.70 -12.27 15.39
CA ALA A 256 -15.11 -11.24 16.22
C ALA A 256 -16.05 -10.83 17.37
N VAL A 257 -15.76 -11.32 18.57
CA VAL A 257 -16.48 -10.98 19.80
C VAL A 257 -15.67 -9.96 20.61
N GLY A 258 -15.81 -8.70 20.22
CA GLY A 258 -15.05 -7.58 20.82
C GLY A 258 -15.66 -6.98 22.10
N SER A 259 -16.84 -7.44 22.55
CA SER A 259 -17.50 -6.91 23.75
C SER A 259 -18.40 -7.96 24.41
N GLU A 260 -18.72 -7.76 25.69
CA GLU A 260 -19.60 -8.68 26.43
C GLU A 260 -21.02 -8.74 25.85
N ALA A 261 -21.54 -7.62 25.35
CA ALA A 261 -22.83 -7.62 24.68
C ALA A 261 -22.83 -8.47 23.39
N ILE A 262 -21.71 -8.50 22.65
CA ILE A 262 -21.56 -9.41 21.49
C ILE A 262 -21.43 -10.84 21.98
N TRP A 263 -20.73 -11.08 23.10
CA TRP A 263 -20.55 -12.42 23.68
C TRP A 263 -21.89 -13.06 24.06
N GLU A 264 -22.75 -12.33 24.77
CA GLU A 264 -24.09 -12.82 25.13
C GLU A 264 -24.92 -13.20 23.89
N ARG A 265 -24.90 -12.36 22.84
CA ARG A 265 -25.60 -12.66 21.59
C ARG A 265 -24.99 -13.84 20.84
N PHE A 266 -23.66 -13.97 20.87
CA PHE A 266 -22.96 -15.09 20.26
C PHE A 266 -23.29 -16.41 20.97
N CYS A 267 -23.26 -16.44 22.29
CA CYS A 267 -23.69 -17.60 23.08
C CYS A 267 -25.14 -18.00 22.79
N ALA A 268 -26.07 -17.04 22.79
CA ALA A 268 -27.47 -17.30 22.44
C ALA A 268 -27.62 -17.81 21.00
N ALA A 269 -26.86 -17.28 20.05
CA ALA A 269 -26.87 -17.72 18.65
C ALA A 269 -26.32 -19.15 18.45
N LEU A 270 -25.56 -19.67 19.41
CA LEU A 270 -25.06 -21.04 19.43
C LEU A 270 -25.93 -21.99 20.27
N ASP A 271 -27.04 -21.51 20.84
CA ASP A 271 -27.83 -22.21 21.86
C ASP A 271 -26.96 -22.65 23.07
N ARG A 272 -26.01 -21.79 23.47
CA ARG A 272 -25.04 -21.99 24.55
C ARG A 272 -25.02 -20.82 25.54
N GLU A 273 -26.17 -20.39 26.03
CA GLU A 273 -26.26 -19.35 27.06
C GLU A 273 -25.55 -19.74 28.36
N ASP A 274 -25.33 -21.03 28.60
CA ASP A 274 -24.50 -21.54 29.68
C ASP A 274 -23.05 -21.03 29.59
N PHE A 275 -22.52 -20.80 28.38
CA PHE A 275 -21.21 -20.16 28.21
C PHE A 275 -21.18 -18.71 28.70
N ALA A 276 -22.25 -17.94 28.49
CA ALA A 276 -22.32 -16.58 28.99
C ALA A 276 -22.41 -16.53 30.53
N ALA A 277 -23.06 -17.53 31.12
CA ALA A 277 -23.21 -17.66 32.57
C ALA A 277 -21.97 -18.28 33.27
N ASP A 278 -21.12 -19.00 32.55
CA ASP A 278 -19.93 -19.65 33.11
C ASP A 278 -18.91 -18.60 33.62
N PRO A 279 -18.50 -18.63 34.90
CA PRO A 279 -17.50 -17.73 35.46
C PRO A 279 -16.17 -17.71 34.69
N ARG A 280 -15.81 -18.80 33.99
CA ARG A 280 -14.60 -18.89 33.16
C ARG A 280 -14.68 -18.06 31.89
N PHE A 281 -15.88 -17.74 31.42
CA PHE A 281 -16.09 -17.08 30.11
C PHE A 281 -16.90 -15.78 30.20
N ARG A 282 -17.25 -15.35 31.41
CA ARG A 282 -18.12 -14.19 31.66
C ARG A 282 -17.55 -12.87 31.13
N THR A 283 -16.25 -12.65 31.22
CA THR A 283 -15.59 -11.45 30.70
C THR A 283 -14.49 -11.80 29.70
N ASN A 284 -14.10 -10.87 28.83
CA ASN A 284 -13.01 -11.10 27.89
C ASN A 284 -11.70 -11.53 28.56
N PRO A 285 -11.23 -10.91 29.67
CA PRO A 285 -10.08 -11.43 30.43
C PRO A 285 -10.26 -12.88 30.89
N ASP A 286 -11.45 -13.25 31.38
CA ASP A 286 -11.75 -14.63 31.78
C ASP A 286 -11.62 -15.57 30.58
N ARG A 287 -12.20 -15.20 29.42
CA ARG A 287 -12.10 -15.97 28.17
C ARG A 287 -10.67 -16.08 27.65
N VAL A 288 -9.88 -15.00 27.77
CA VAL A 288 -8.46 -14.98 27.40
C VAL A 288 -7.67 -15.98 28.23
N ALA A 289 -7.90 -16.02 29.55
CA ALA A 289 -7.25 -16.93 30.48
C ALA A 289 -7.66 -18.40 30.27
N HIS A 290 -8.89 -18.64 29.80
CA HIS A 290 -9.44 -19.99 29.60
C HIS A 290 -9.62 -20.36 28.12
N ARG A 291 -8.90 -19.71 27.19
CA ARG A 291 -9.06 -19.92 25.74
C ARG A 291 -8.84 -21.38 25.32
N GLU A 292 -7.91 -22.08 25.96
CA GLU A 292 -7.58 -23.48 25.67
C GLU A 292 -8.75 -24.42 26.00
N VAL A 293 -9.69 -23.96 26.84
CA VAL A 293 -10.92 -24.68 27.18
C VAL A 293 -12.07 -24.24 26.28
N LEU A 294 -12.20 -22.92 26.04
CA LEU A 294 -13.33 -22.39 25.28
C LEU A 294 -13.25 -22.69 23.77
N LEU A 295 -12.07 -22.52 23.17
CA LEU A 295 -11.92 -22.58 21.73
C LEU A 295 -12.20 -23.96 21.12
N PRO A 296 -11.78 -25.10 21.73
CA PRO A 296 -12.16 -26.42 21.24
C PRO A 296 -13.68 -26.64 21.20
N GLU A 297 -14.39 -26.24 22.25
CA GLU A 297 -15.85 -26.36 22.31
C GLU A 297 -16.54 -25.53 21.21
N LEU A 298 -16.10 -24.28 21.02
CA LEU A 298 -16.60 -23.43 19.94
C LEU A 298 -16.27 -24.03 18.56
N GLN A 299 -15.08 -24.60 18.40
CA GLN A 299 -14.67 -25.24 17.16
C GLN A 299 -15.53 -26.46 16.83
N ASP A 300 -15.86 -27.30 17.81
CA ASP A 300 -16.73 -28.46 17.61
C ASP A 300 -18.15 -28.05 17.19
N ILE A 301 -18.71 -27.02 17.84
CA ILE A 301 -20.02 -26.45 17.45
C ILE A 301 -19.97 -25.93 16.02
N LEU A 302 -19.01 -25.06 15.70
CA LEU A 302 -18.93 -24.40 14.39
C LEU A 302 -18.60 -25.38 13.25
N ALA A 303 -17.91 -26.48 13.53
CA ALA A 303 -17.64 -27.52 12.54
C ALA A 303 -18.89 -28.30 12.12
N ALA A 304 -19.97 -28.27 12.91
CA ALA A 304 -21.16 -29.09 12.68
C ALA A 304 -22.04 -28.59 11.52
N GLN A 305 -21.92 -27.32 11.12
CA GLN A 305 -22.75 -26.73 10.06
C GLN A 305 -21.90 -26.02 9.00
N PRO A 306 -22.41 -25.87 7.76
CA PRO A 306 -21.74 -25.14 6.69
C PRO A 306 -21.54 -23.65 7.02
N THR A 307 -20.56 -23.02 6.37
CA THR A 307 -20.24 -21.59 6.54
C THR A 307 -21.46 -20.69 6.33
N ALA A 308 -22.27 -20.97 5.31
CA ALA A 308 -23.47 -20.19 5.01
C ALA A 308 -24.53 -20.23 6.13
N HIS A 309 -24.64 -21.35 6.85
CA HIS A 309 -25.56 -21.47 7.98
C HIS A 309 -25.14 -20.50 9.10
N TRP A 310 -23.88 -20.57 9.53
CA TRP A 310 -23.36 -19.72 10.60
C TRP A 310 -23.40 -18.24 10.26
N ARG A 311 -23.15 -17.87 9.01
CA ARG A 311 -23.32 -16.49 8.55
C ARG A 311 -24.73 -15.98 8.80
N ASN A 312 -25.75 -16.72 8.36
CA ASN A 312 -27.15 -16.32 8.56
C ASN A 312 -27.51 -16.21 10.06
N VAL A 313 -27.03 -17.15 10.88
CA VAL A 313 -27.25 -17.16 12.33
C VAL A 313 -26.62 -15.93 12.98
N PHE A 314 -25.35 -15.64 12.67
CA PHE A 314 -24.62 -14.52 13.26
C PHE A 314 -25.05 -13.16 12.74
N ASP A 315 -25.41 -13.05 11.46
CA ASP A 315 -25.98 -11.83 10.89
C ASP A 315 -27.32 -11.49 11.56
N ALA A 316 -28.18 -12.48 11.76
CA ALA A 316 -29.45 -12.31 12.48
C ALA A 316 -29.25 -11.91 13.95
N ALA A 317 -28.20 -12.41 14.60
CA ALA A 317 -27.84 -12.08 15.98
C ALA A 317 -27.01 -10.79 16.12
N GLY A 318 -26.62 -10.13 15.03
CA GLY A 318 -25.74 -8.96 15.07
C GLY A 318 -24.36 -9.28 15.66
N VAL A 319 -23.81 -10.44 15.35
CA VAL A 319 -22.46 -10.87 15.70
C VAL A 319 -21.53 -10.67 14.49
N PRO A 320 -20.45 -9.87 14.62
CA PRO A 320 -19.50 -9.67 13.53
C PRO A 320 -18.87 -10.98 13.07
N ASN A 321 -19.07 -11.32 11.80
CA ASN A 321 -18.59 -12.55 11.19
C ASN A 321 -18.25 -12.34 9.70
N GLY A 322 -17.54 -13.30 9.10
CA GLY A 322 -17.35 -13.33 7.67
C GLY A 322 -16.60 -14.58 7.18
N PRO A 323 -16.81 -15.02 5.93
CA PRO A 323 -16.07 -16.15 5.36
C PRO A 323 -14.59 -15.81 5.10
N ILE A 324 -13.75 -16.83 4.99
CA ILE A 324 -12.38 -16.69 4.43
C ILE A 324 -12.44 -16.92 2.93
N TYR A 325 -12.34 -15.85 2.15
CA TYR A 325 -12.43 -15.93 0.69
C TYR A 325 -11.12 -16.29 -0.01
N LEU A 326 -11.24 -17.08 -1.08
CA LEU A 326 -10.31 -17.09 -2.19
C LEU A 326 -10.49 -15.84 -3.06
N LEU A 327 -9.48 -15.46 -3.85
CA LEU A 327 -9.55 -14.27 -4.71
C LEU A 327 -10.73 -14.30 -5.70
N SER A 328 -11.08 -15.48 -6.24
CA SER A 328 -12.22 -15.64 -7.13
C SER A 328 -13.56 -15.30 -6.45
N GLU A 329 -13.69 -15.65 -5.17
CA GLU A 329 -14.89 -15.37 -4.36
C GLU A 329 -14.92 -13.90 -3.95
N LEU A 330 -13.78 -13.35 -3.51
CA LEU A 330 -13.64 -11.94 -3.17
C LEU A 330 -14.06 -11.03 -4.34
N PHE A 331 -13.57 -11.31 -5.55
CA PHE A 331 -13.92 -10.49 -6.72
C PHE A 331 -15.33 -10.75 -7.24
N ALA A 332 -16.01 -11.82 -6.80
CA ALA A 332 -17.43 -12.04 -7.07
C ALA A 332 -18.36 -11.47 -5.98
N ASP A 333 -17.81 -11.00 -4.86
CA ASP A 333 -18.59 -10.55 -3.71
C ASP A 333 -19.45 -9.31 -4.03
N PRO A 334 -20.75 -9.30 -3.67
CA PRO A 334 -21.65 -8.19 -3.97
C PRO A 334 -21.20 -6.84 -3.40
N GLN A 335 -20.59 -6.82 -2.22
CA GLN A 335 -20.09 -5.59 -1.61
C GLN A 335 -18.86 -5.10 -2.38
N VAL A 336 -17.95 -5.97 -2.81
CA VAL A 336 -16.79 -5.60 -3.63
C VAL A 336 -17.22 -4.99 -4.97
N GLN A 337 -18.21 -5.60 -5.62
CA GLN A 337 -18.81 -5.10 -6.86
C GLN A 337 -19.52 -3.76 -6.66
N HIS A 338 -20.37 -3.64 -5.63
CA HIS A 338 -21.05 -2.39 -5.27
C HIS A 338 -20.04 -1.27 -4.95
N ARG A 339 -18.92 -1.63 -4.34
CA ARG A 339 -17.83 -0.71 -4.02
C ARG A 339 -16.99 -0.30 -5.22
N GLY A 340 -17.17 -0.90 -6.40
CA GLY A 340 -16.42 -0.56 -7.61
C GLY A 340 -14.92 -0.73 -7.44
N LEU A 341 -14.50 -1.73 -6.65
CA LEU A 341 -13.09 -1.96 -6.29
C LEU A 341 -12.32 -2.75 -7.36
N VAL A 342 -12.98 -3.09 -8.47
CA VAL A 342 -12.36 -3.66 -9.66
C VAL A 342 -12.73 -2.78 -10.83
N VAL A 343 -11.73 -2.22 -11.49
CA VAL A 343 -11.89 -1.33 -12.64
C VAL A 343 -11.34 -2.04 -13.87
N GLU A 344 -12.13 -2.05 -14.94
CA GLU A 344 -11.71 -2.53 -16.26
C GLU A 344 -11.21 -1.36 -17.11
N MET A 345 -10.15 -1.61 -17.88
CA MET A 345 -9.60 -0.63 -18.81
C MET A 345 -8.87 -1.33 -19.96
N GLU A 346 -8.75 -0.63 -21.08
CA GLU A 346 -7.96 -1.09 -22.23
C GLU A 346 -6.50 -0.67 -22.07
N HIS A 347 -5.58 -1.63 -22.22
CA HIS A 347 -4.15 -1.41 -22.21
C HIS A 347 -3.59 -1.64 -23.62
N PRO A 348 -2.74 -0.74 -24.17
CA PRO A 348 -2.27 -0.82 -25.56
C PRO A 348 -1.66 -2.17 -25.97
N ALA A 349 -0.85 -2.78 -25.11
CA ALA A 349 -0.21 -4.08 -25.37
C ALA A 349 -0.99 -5.29 -24.84
N ALA A 350 -1.78 -5.13 -23.78
CA ALA A 350 -2.33 -6.22 -22.97
C ALA A 350 -3.84 -6.43 -23.19
N GLY A 351 -4.48 -5.58 -24.00
CA GLY A 351 -5.92 -5.57 -24.23
C GLY A 351 -6.67 -5.19 -22.95
N ARG A 352 -7.83 -5.82 -22.73
CA ARG A 352 -8.65 -5.54 -21.56
C ARG A 352 -8.01 -6.09 -20.28
N ILE A 353 -7.69 -5.20 -19.35
CA ILE A 353 -7.10 -5.53 -18.04
C ILE A 353 -8.05 -5.16 -16.89
N ARG A 354 -7.81 -5.76 -15.72
CA ARG A 354 -8.50 -5.44 -14.46
C ARG A 354 -7.51 -4.90 -13.44
N GLN A 355 -7.90 -3.82 -12.77
CA GLN A 355 -7.12 -3.17 -11.72
C GLN A 355 -7.94 -3.01 -10.45
N THR A 356 -7.26 -2.90 -9.30
CA THR A 356 -7.90 -2.50 -8.06
C THR A 356 -8.34 -1.03 -8.15
N GLY A 357 -9.54 -0.73 -7.64
CA GLY A 357 -10.08 0.62 -7.57
C GLY A 357 -9.41 1.47 -6.48
N ILE A 358 -9.81 2.75 -6.43
CA ILE A 358 -9.34 3.70 -5.42
C ILE A 358 -10.01 3.36 -4.07
N PRO A 359 -9.23 3.11 -2.99
CA PRO A 359 -9.79 2.62 -1.72
C PRO A 359 -10.57 3.68 -0.94
N VAL A 360 -10.34 4.97 -1.21
CA VAL A 360 -10.97 6.11 -0.52
C VAL A 360 -11.90 6.88 -1.47
N ARG A 361 -13.07 7.29 -0.97
CA ARG A 361 -14.05 8.10 -1.73
C ARG A 361 -14.19 9.48 -1.08
N LEU A 362 -13.78 10.51 -1.81
CA LEU A 362 -14.05 11.90 -1.44
C LEU A 362 -15.39 12.32 -2.03
N SER A 363 -16.27 12.90 -1.22
CA SER A 363 -17.66 13.20 -1.61
C SER A 363 -17.78 14.35 -2.61
N VAL A 364 -16.81 15.27 -2.63
CA VAL A 364 -16.84 16.48 -3.48
C VAL A 364 -15.84 16.39 -4.63
N THR A 365 -14.63 15.90 -4.38
CA THR A 365 -13.53 15.80 -5.34
C THR A 365 -13.03 14.36 -5.41
N PRO A 366 -13.80 13.42 -5.98
CA PRO A 366 -13.37 12.02 -6.04
C PRO A 366 -12.06 11.86 -6.84
N GLY A 367 -11.24 10.89 -6.43
CA GLY A 367 -10.11 10.45 -7.25
C GLY A 367 -10.60 9.81 -8.56
N SER A 368 -9.69 9.66 -9.52
CA SER A 368 -10.01 9.12 -10.84
C SER A 368 -8.91 8.22 -11.39
N ILE A 369 -9.31 7.05 -11.87
CA ILE A 369 -8.47 6.16 -12.69
C ILE A 369 -8.69 6.55 -14.16
N ARG A 370 -7.68 7.16 -14.79
CA ARG A 370 -7.77 7.84 -16.10
C ARG A 370 -7.05 7.08 -17.19
N THR A 371 -5.84 6.60 -16.91
CA THR A 371 -4.98 5.94 -17.90
C THR A 371 -4.49 4.59 -17.41
N PRO A 372 -4.31 3.62 -18.33
CA PRO A 372 -3.67 2.36 -18.00
C PRO A 372 -2.20 2.59 -17.60
N PRO A 373 -1.55 1.58 -16.98
CA PRO A 373 -0.11 1.60 -16.80
C PRO A 373 0.60 1.81 -18.14
N PRO A 374 1.66 2.64 -18.21
CA PRO A 374 2.30 2.96 -19.47
C PRO A 374 3.28 1.86 -19.91
N GLN A 375 3.36 1.64 -21.22
CA GLN A 375 4.50 0.94 -21.81
C GLN A 375 5.79 1.73 -21.56
N LEU A 376 6.94 1.06 -21.59
CA LEU A 376 8.24 1.71 -21.34
C LEU A 376 8.49 2.83 -22.38
N GLY A 377 8.67 4.06 -21.90
CA GLY A 377 8.98 5.22 -22.75
C GLY A 377 7.82 5.68 -23.64
N GLU A 378 6.59 5.22 -23.37
CA GLU A 378 5.40 5.53 -24.19
C GLU A 378 5.18 7.04 -24.39
N HIS A 379 5.58 7.85 -23.41
CA HIS A 379 5.32 9.29 -23.38
C HIS A 379 6.58 10.12 -23.59
N THR A 380 7.73 9.50 -23.91
CA THR A 380 9.03 10.19 -24.04
C THR A 380 8.95 11.37 -25.01
N ASP A 381 8.45 11.17 -26.22
CA ASP A 381 8.43 12.23 -27.25
C ASP A 381 7.48 13.38 -26.89
N ALA A 382 6.32 13.07 -26.32
CA ALA A 382 5.35 14.06 -25.89
C ALA A 382 5.93 14.95 -24.77
N ILE A 383 6.54 14.34 -23.76
CA ILE A 383 7.13 15.06 -22.63
C ILE A 383 8.33 15.90 -23.09
N LEU A 384 9.20 15.38 -23.95
CA LEU A 384 10.33 16.15 -24.47
C LEU A 384 9.85 17.34 -25.33
N SER A 385 8.80 17.16 -26.12
CA SER A 385 8.20 18.26 -26.89
C SER A 385 7.65 19.36 -25.98
N GLU A 386 7.00 19.00 -24.86
CA GLU A 386 6.54 19.96 -23.85
C GLU A 386 7.68 20.72 -23.15
N LEU A 387 8.90 20.17 -23.16
CA LEU A 387 10.10 20.83 -22.67
C LEU A 387 10.79 21.68 -23.74
N GLY A 388 10.26 21.70 -24.97
CA GLY A 388 10.77 22.52 -26.07
C GLY A 388 11.78 21.83 -26.98
N TYR A 389 11.98 20.51 -26.86
CA TYR A 389 12.81 19.75 -27.79
C TYR A 389 12.04 19.52 -29.10
N ASP A 390 12.65 19.87 -30.23
CA ASP A 390 12.10 19.56 -31.54
C ASP A 390 12.30 18.07 -31.93
N GLY A 391 11.59 17.61 -32.95
CA GLY A 391 11.68 16.22 -33.40
C GLY A 391 13.09 15.78 -33.80
N ALA A 392 13.94 16.70 -34.29
CA ALA A 392 15.31 16.40 -34.66
C ALA A 392 16.22 16.23 -33.41
N ALA A 393 16.02 17.03 -32.38
CA ALA A 393 16.67 16.87 -31.08
C ALA A 393 16.26 15.57 -30.40
N ILE A 394 14.97 15.24 -30.37
CA ILE A 394 14.45 13.98 -29.81
C ILE A 394 15.05 12.77 -30.54
N ALA A 395 15.06 12.79 -31.88
CA ALA A 395 15.65 11.71 -32.68
C ALA A 395 17.14 11.49 -32.37
N ARG A 396 17.92 12.58 -32.19
CA ARG A 396 19.34 12.50 -31.79
C ARG A 396 19.51 11.93 -30.39
N LEU A 397 18.71 12.38 -29.41
CA LEU A 397 18.76 11.86 -28.05
C LEU A 397 18.51 10.35 -28.01
N ARG A 398 17.55 9.87 -28.81
CA ARG A 398 17.22 8.44 -28.92
C ARG A 398 18.36 7.66 -29.59
N GLN A 399 18.91 8.18 -30.69
CA GLN A 399 20.03 7.56 -31.38
C GLN A 399 21.25 7.39 -30.46
N ASP A 400 21.48 8.37 -29.58
CA ASP A 400 22.59 8.38 -28.64
C ASP A 400 22.31 7.58 -27.35
N GLY A 401 21.12 6.99 -27.21
CA GLY A 401 20.71 6.24 -26.01
C GLY A 401 20.55 7.11 -24.75
N VAL A 402 20.25 8.40 -24.93
CA VAL A 402 19.89 9.30 -23.82
C VAL A 402 18.46 9.06 -23.37
N VAL A 403 17.56 8.78 -24.33
CA VAL A 403 16.15 8.49 -24.11
C VAL A 403 15.74 7.19 -24.79
#